data_AF-A0A6M1SLP6-F1
#
_entry.id   AF-A0A6M1SLP6-F1
#
_cell.length_a   1.000
_cell.length_b   1.000
_cell.length_c   1.000
_cell.angle_alpha   90.00
_cell.angle_beta   90.00
_cell.angle_gamma   90.00
#
_symmetry.space_group_name_H-M   'P 1'
#
loop_
_entity.id
_entity.type
_entity.pdbx_description
1 polymer ?
#
loop_
_entity_poly.entity_id
_entity_poly.type
_entity_poly.pdbx_seq_one_letter_code
_entity_poly.pdbx_strand_id
1 'polypeptide(L)'
;PIMARLKTDLVSVMEHAVNGSLDQVALEWDRRTALGVVMAAAGYPDAPRKGDPINGIPEESADCVTFHAGTTLGGDRLTTSGGRVLCVVGLGDSVKMAQK
;
A
#
# COMPACT_ATOMS: atom_id res chain seq x y z
N PRO A 1 3.77 1.60 -2.16
CA PRO A 1 3.63 2.82 -2.98
C PRO A 1 3.85 2.61 -4.49
N ILE A 2 4.86 1.85 -4.95
CA ILE A 2 5.12 1.70 -6.39
C ILE A 2 3.94 1.04 -7.16
N MET A 3 3.28 0.07 -6.53
CA MET A 3 2.14 -0.62 -7.13
C MET A 3 0.94 0.30 -7.39
N ALA A 4 0.78 1.37 -6.61
CA ALA A 4 -0.28 2.36 -6.85
C ALA A 4 -0.08 3.14 -8.17
N ARG A 5 1.10 3.04 -8.79
CA ARG A 5 1.40 3.65 -10.10
C ARG A 5 1.33 2.65 -11.24
N LEU A 6 1.22 1.35 -11.00
CA LEU A 6 1.22 0.37 -12.08
C LEU A 6 -0.15 0.41 -12.77
N LYS A 7 -0.17 0.70 -14.07
CA LYS A 7 -1.40 0.67 -14.89
C LYS A 7 -1.56 -0.64 -15.64
N THR A 8 -0.46 -1.25 -16.05
CA THR A 8 -0.47 -2.60 -16.65
C THR A 8 -1.02 -3.61 -15.65
N ASP A 9 -1.81 -4.56 -16.12
CA ASP A 9 -2.28 -5.67 -15.28
C ASP A 9 -1.08 -6.47 -14.75
N LEU A 10 -0.92 -6.50 -13.43
CA LEU A 10 0.15 -7.24 -12.77
C LEU A 10 0.08 -8.74 -13.07
N VAL A 11 -1.12 -9.32 -13.24
CA VAL A 11 -1.26 -10.74 -13.53
C VAL A 11 -0.60 -11.08 -14.85
N SER A 12 -0.88 -10.32 -15.91
CA SER A 12 -0.24 -10.50 -17.21
C SER A 12 1.29 -10.34 -17.15
N VAL A 13 1.79 -9.37 -16.37
CA VAL A 13 3.25 -9.20 -16.17
C VAL A 13 3.86 -10.43 -15.49
N MET A 14 3.17 -10.99 -14.49
CA MET A 14 3.61 -12.20 -13.80
C MET A 14 3.55 -13.44 -14.71
N GLU A 15 2.58 -13.54 -15.61
CA GLU A 15 2.50 -14.58 -16.64
C GLU A 15 3.72 -14.53 -17.59
N HIS A 16 4.10 -13.34 -18.05
CA HIS A 16 5.33 -13.15 -18.83
C HIS A 16 6.59 -13.51 -18.03
N ALA A 17 6.61 -13.21 -16.72
CA ALA A 17 7.71 -13.58 -15.83
C ALA A 17 7.93 -15.09 -15.73
N VAL A 18 6.86 -15.85 -15.49
CA VAL A 18 6.97 -17.32 -15.35
C VAL A 18 7.28 -18.02 -16.67
N ASN A 19 6.91 -17.42 -17.81
CA ASN A 19 7.16 -17.95 -19.15
C ASN A 19 8.50 -17.50 -19.76
N GLY A 20 9.29 -16.69 -19.05
CA GLY A 20 10.58 -16.19 -19.55
C GLY A 20 10.45 -15.20 -20.72
N SER A 21 9.30 -14.55 -20.86
CA SER A 21 8.96 -13.64 -21.97
C SER A 21 8.75 -12.19 -21.50
N LEU A 22 9.45 -11.77 -20.43
CA LEU A 22 9.37 -10.41 -19.90
C LEU A 22 9.83 -9.35 -20.90
N ASP A 23 10.66 -9.71 -21.87
CA ASP A 23 11.08 -8.85 -22.98
C ASP A 23 9.92 -8.47 -23.92
N GLN A 24 8.79 -9.17 -23.83
CA GLN A 24 7.61 -8.99 -24.67
C GLN A 24 6.51 -8.14 -24.03
N VAL A 25 6.67 -7.71 -22.78
CA VAL A 25 5.70 -6.86 -22.06
C VAL A 25 6.29 -5.49 -21.74
N ALA A 26 5.51 -4.44 -21.99
CA ALA A 26 5.84 -3.07 -21.61
C ALA A 26 5.02 -2.65 -20.38
N LEU A 27 5.67 -2.08 -19.38
CA LEU A 27 5.00 -1.58 -18.19
C LEU A 27 4.57 -0.13 -18.38
N GLU A 28 3.27 0.11 -18.27
CA GLU A 28 2.66 1.42 -18.21
C GLU A 28 2.56 1.88 -16.77
N TRP A 29 3.00 3.11 -16.55
CA TRP A 29 3.06 3.71 -15.23
C TRP A 29 2.29 5.03 -15.19
N ASP A 30 1.58 5.26 -14.10
CA ASP A 30 1.11 6.58 -13.71
C ASP A 30 2.33 7.50 -13.51
N ARG A 31 2.29 8.67 -14.17
CA ARG A 31 3.37 9.66 -14.13
C ARG A 31 3.37 10.45 -12.82
N ARG A 32 2.27 10.44 -12.08
CA ARG A 32 2.16 11.07 -10.77
C ARG A 32 3.15 10.45 -9.78
N THR A 33 3.60 11.26 -8.84
CA THR A 33 4.38 10.79 -7.69
C THR A 33 3.47 10.00 -6.77
N ALA A 34 3.92 8.85 -6.28
CA ALA A 34 3.27 8.12 -5.20
C ALA A 34 4.13 8.19 -3.94
N LEU A 35 3.56 8.59 -2.81
CA LEU A 35 4.22 8.68 -1.52
C LEU A 35 3.47 7.83 -0.50
N GLY A 36 4.18 6.95 0.20
CA GLY A 36 3.61 6.11 1.25
C GLY A 36 4.05 6.57 2.63
N VAL A 37 3.10 6.76 3.55
CA VAL A 37 3.36 6.97 4.98
C VAL A 37 3.01 5.70 5.74
N VAL A 38 3.98 5.19 6.50
CA VAL A 38 3.77 4.00 7.35
C VAL A 38 3.19 4.44 8.69
N MET A 39 2.03 3.91 9.04
CA MET A 39 1.46 4.01 10.38
C MET A 39 2.00 2.85 11.21
N ALA A 40 2.74 3.16 12.28
CA ALA A 40 3.34 2.15 13.15
C ALA A 40 2.58 2.03 14.48
N ALA A 41 2.59 0.84 15.07
CA ALA A 41 2.08 0.60 16.40
C ALA A 41 2.97 1.28 17.45
N ALA A 42 2.37 1.74 18.55
CA ALA A 42 3.09 2.30 19.67
C ALA A 42 4.14 1.30 20.20
N GLY A 43 5.37 1.77 20.45
CA GLY A 43 6.49 0.94 20.89
C GLY A 43 7.31 0.29 19.76
N TYR A 44 6.96 0.49 18.48
CA TYR A 44 7.82 0.13 17.36
C TYR A 44 9.13 0.95 17.37
N PRO A 45 10.32 0.37 17.09
CA PRO A 45 10.54 -0.99 16.58
C PRO A 45 10.68 -2.08 17.65
N ASP A 46 10.88 -1.72 18.92
CA ASP A 46 11.33 -2.66 19.96
C ASP A 46 10.21 -3.55 20.53
N ALA A 47 9.11 -2.93 20.97
CA ALA A 47 8.00 -3.60 21.65
C ALA A 47 6.63 -3.08 21.16
N PRO A 48 6.26 -3.35 19.89
CA PRO A 48 5.02 -2.85 19.31
C PRO A 48 3.79 -3.45 20.00
N ARG A 49 2.89 -2.58 20.47
CA ARG A 49 1.61 -2.96 21.07
C ARG A 49 0.67 -3.54 20.02
N LYS A 50 0.02 -4.66 20.34
CA LYS A 50 -0.95 -5.36 19.48
C LYS A 50 -2.35 -5.31 20.08
N GLY A 51 -3.36 -5.50 19.23
CA GLY A 51 -4.77 -5.59 19.62
C GLY A 51 -5.48 -4.24 19.71
N ASP A 52 -4.80 -3.12 19.41
CA ASP A 52 -5.44 -1.81 19.39
C ASP A 52 -6.45 -1.75 18.23
N PRO A 53 -7.67 -1.22 18.45
CA PRO A 53 -8.66 -1.09 17.39
C PRO A 53 -8.21 -0.07 16.34
N ILE A 54 -8.43 -0.39 15.08
CA ILE A 54 -8.17 0.50 13.93
C ILE A 54 -9.53 0.91 13.35
N ASN A 55 -9.80 2.22 13.33
CA ASN A 55 -11.04 2.79 12.83
C ASN A 55 -10.74 3.91 11.84
N GLY A 56 -11.72 4.29 11.01
CA GLY A 56 -11.64 5.49 10.17
C GLY A 56 -10.66 5.38 9.00
N ILE A 57 -10.42 4.17 8.48
CA ILE A 57 -9.72 4.01 7.20
C ILE A 57 -10.66 4.56 6.11
N PRO A 58 -10.24 5.57 5.33
CA PRO A 58 -11.07 6.11 4.26
C PRO A 58 -11.24 5.08 3.14
N GLU A 59 -12.32 5.22 2.37
CA GLU A 59 -12.49 4.45 1.15
C GLU A 59 -11.34 4.73 0.16
N GLU A 60 -10.98 3.72 -0.61
CA GLU A 60 -9.99 3.86 -1.67
C GLU A 60 -10.50 4.83 -2.75
N SER A 61 -9.57 5.60 -3.33
CA SER A 61 -9.85 6.54 -4.41
C SER A 61 -8.74 6.48 -5.46
N ALA A 62 -8.95 7.16 -6.59
CA ALA A 62 -7.94 7.26 -7.65
C ALA A 62 -6.62 7.92 -7.21
N ASP A 63 -6.63 8.62 -6.07
CA ASP A 63 -5.50 9.40 -5.56
C ASP A 63 -4.97 8.87 -4.23
N CYS A 64 -5.67 7.93 -3.59
CA CYS A 64 -5.30 7.44 -2.28
C CYS A 64 -5.72 5.98 -2.07
N VAL A 65 -4.78 5.17 -1.59
CA VAL A 65 -5.00 3.76 -1.22
C VAL A 65 -4.31 3.45 0.10
N THR A 66 -4.99 2.72 0.98
CA THR A 66 -4.40 2.25 2.24
C THR A 66 -4.10 0.76 2.17
N PHE A 67 -2.81 0.42 2.21
CA PHE A 67 -2.39 -0.97 2.26
C PHE A 67 -2.27 -1.44 3.72
N HIS A 68 -2.87 -2.59 3.99
CA HIS A 68 -2.75 -3.27 5.28
C HIS A 68 -1.45 -4.07 5.35
N ALA A 69 -0.76 -3.97 6.49
CA ALA A 69 0.41 -4.78 6.81
C ALA A 69 0.15 -5.58 8.09
N GLY A 70 0.61 -5.09 9.25
CA GLY A 70 0.37 -5.72 10.55
C GLY A 70 -1.03 -5.45 11.10
N THR A 71 -2.07 -5.93 10.41
CA THR A 71 -3.47 -5.87 10.88
C THR A 71 -4.12 -7.25 10.95
N THR A 72 -5.15 -7.39 11.79
CA THR A 72 -6.00 -8.58 11.85
C THR A 72 -7.47 -8.15 11.92
N LEU A 73 -8.30 -8.74 11.06
CA LEU A 73 -9.76 -8.59 11.08
C LEU A 73 -10.38 -9.80 11.79
N GLY A 74 -11.04 -9.55 12.93
CA GLY A 74 -11.77 -10.57 13.68
C GLY A 74 -13.24 -10.17 13.80
N GLY A 75 -14.12 -10.88 13.11
CA GLY A 75 -15.48 -10.39 12.87
C GLY A 75 -15.43 -9.03 12.16
N ASP A 76 -16.17 -8.04 12.66
CA ASP A 76 -16.17 -6.68 12.12
C ASP A 76 -15.11 -5.77 12.73
N ARG A 77 -14.20 -6.30 13.56
CA ARG A 77 -13.20 -5.50 14.26
C ARG A 77 -11.80 -5.66 13.68
N LEU A 78 -11.28 -4.58 13.11
CA LEU A 78 -9.91 -4.49 12.67
C LEU A 78 -8.99 -4.06 13.83
N THR A 79 -7.86 -4.74 13.99
CA THR A 79 -6.89 -4.49 15.08
C THR A 79 -5.45 -4.51 14.60
N THR A 80 -4.55 -3.86 15.35
CA THR A 80 -3.09 -3.95 15.13
C THR A 80 -2.58 -5.36 15.47
N SER A 81 -1.68 -5.90 14.65
CA SER A 81 -1.08 -7.23 14.86
C SER A 81 0.43 -7.28 14.62
N GLY A 82 1.04 -6.16 14.19
CA GLY A 82 2.48 -6.02 13.96
C GLY A 82 3.00 -4.60 14.19
N GLY A 83 4.30 -4.40 13.99
CA GLY A 83 4.96 -3.11 14.21
C GLY A 83 4.59 -2.04 13.17
N ARG A 84 4.75 -2.34 11.88
CA ARG A 84 4.23 -1.52 10.79
C ARG A 84 2.83 -1.99 10.46
N VAL A 85 1.84 -1.13 10.61
CA VAL A 85 0.42 -1.51 10.63
C VAL A 85 -0.25 -1.22 9.30
N LEU A 86 -0.17 0.03 8.84
CA LEU A 86 -0.74 0.48 7.57
C LEU A 86 0.32 1.21 6.74
N CYS A 87 0.13 1.27 5.44
CA CYS A 87 0.83 2.17 4.54
C CYS A 87 -0.20 2.97 3.73
N VAL A 88 -0.40 4.23 4.10
CA VAL A 88 -1.30 5.15 3.39
C VAL A 88 -0.52 5.74 2.23
N VAL A 89 -1.00 5.53 1.00
CA VAL A 89 -0.33 5.97 -0.21
C VAL A 89 -1.16 7.04 -0.90
N GLY A 90 -0.60 8.25 -1.02
CA GLY A 90 -1.17 9.33 -1.82
C GLY A 90 -0.49 9.44 -3.19
N LEU A 91 -1.23 9.89 -4.20
CA LEU A 91 -0.74 10.23 -5.53
C LEU A 91 -0.91 11.73 -5.83
N GLY A 92 0.07 12.33 -6.49
CA GLY A 92 -0.03 13.72 -6.97
C GLY A 92 1.10 14.10 -7.91
N ASP A 93 0.97 15.21 -8.65
CA ASP A 93 1.98 15.61 -9.65
C ASP A 93 3.33 16.06 -9.04
N SER A 94 3.43 16.12 -7.71
CA SER A 94 4.69 16.33 -7.00
C SER A 94 4.68 15.62 -5.65
N VAL A 95 5.87 15.42 -5.07
CA VAL A 95 6.03 14.89 -3.70
C VAL A 95 5.19 15.66 -2.69
N LYS A 96 5.18 16.99 -2.78
CA LYS A 96 4.42 17.87 -1.85
C LYS A 96 2.91 17.66 -1.97
N MET A 97 2.40 17.37 -3.16
CA MET A 97 0.98 17.11 -3.36
C MET A 97 0.61 15.69 -2.92
N ALA A 98 1.44 14.69 -3.23
CA ALA A 98 1.25 13.32 -2.78
C ALA A 98 1.35 13.13 -1.24
N GLN A 99 1.96 14.09 -0.54
CA GLN A 99 2.08 14.08 0.93
C GLN A 99 0.84 14.63 1.66
N LYS A 100 0.05 15.49 1.01
CA LYS A 100 -1.11 16.14 1.63
C LYS A 100 -2.26 15.16 1.84
#